data_AF-A0A3A9AP62-F1
#
_entry.id   AF-A0A3A9AP62-F1
#
_cell.length_a   1.000
_cell.length_b   1.000
_cell.length_c   1.000
_cell.angle_alpha   90.00
_cell.angle_beta   90.00
_cell.angle_gamma   90.00
#
_symmetry.space_group_name_H-M   'P 1'
#
loop_
_entity.id
_entity.type
_entity.pdbx_description
1 polymer ?
#
loop_
_entity_poly.entity_id
_entity_poly.type
_entity_poly.pdbx_seq_one_letter_code
_entity_poly.pdbx_strand_id
1 'polypeptide(L)'
;MDITGIAKSHHAKSTVTGKASSGKEWKLSDSLRERIAEYAREDAAQNVYMGNKFLALRKREVAKVAPDRAALTGKVSQEMADMKEIREADERWLRLLFGEPYEAKFQSGAVHVYDGNGDEILTYTAGVGWHEKESKAETQVHGALKAAYYDAFRAARQEINAGVAEMEVQGGFDARA
;
A
#
# COMPACT_ATOMS: atom_id res chain seq x y z
N MET A 1 -40.33 -48.86 18.55
CA MET A 1 -39.00 -48.87 17.92
C MET A 1 -38.69 -47.44 17.52
N ASP A 2 -37.65 -46.92 18.15
CA ASP A 2 -36.93 -45.67 17.92
C ASP A 2 -36.63 -45.47 16.41
N ILE A 3 -36.30 -44.30 15.84
CA ILE A 3 -35.42 -43.24 16.33
C ILE A 3 -35.72 -41.96 15.53
N THR A 4 -35.67 -40.85 16.25
CA THR A 4 -35.54 -39.46 15.80
C THR A 4 -34.49 -39.21 14.72
N GLY A 5 -34.82 -38.40 13.71
CA GLY A 5 -33.88 -37.84 12.75
C GLY A 5 -34.05 -36.32 12.64
N ILE A 6 -33.38 -35.58 13.53
CA ILE A 6 -33.36 -34.12 13.59
C ILE A 6 -32.61 -33.60 12.35
N ALA A 7 -33.31 -32.85 11.49
CA ALA A 7 -32.69 -32.03 10.45
C ALA A 7 -31.91 -30.88 11.13
N LYS A 8 -30.62 -31.09 11.36
CA LYS A 8 -29.69 -30.01 11.72
C LYS A 8 -29.23 -29.36 10.41
N SER A 9 -29.92 -28.31 10.00
CA SER A 9 -29.37 -27.31 9.09
C SER A 9 -28.16 -26.66 9.75
N HIS A 10 -26.95 -27.02 9.33
CA HIS A 10 -25.74 -26.28 9.68
C HIS A 10 -25.76 -24.95 8.93
N HIS A 11 -26.53 -23.98 9.45
CA HIS A 11 -26.20 -22.58 9.27
C HIS A 11 -24.88 -22.35 10.00
N ALA A 12 -23.77 -22.61 9.31
CA ALA A 12 -22.48 -22.07 9.70
C ALA A 12 -22.55 -20.56 9.49
N LYS A 13 -23.04 -19.88 10.52
CA LYS A 13 -22.82 -18.46 10.78
C LYS A 13 -21.31 -18.29 10.89
N SER A 14 -20.64 -18.09 9.75
CA SER A 14 -19.30 -17.52 9.73
C SER A 14 -19.47 -16.13 10.30
N THR A 15 -19.22 -16.05 11.60
CA THR A 15 -19.01 -14.81 12.31
C THR A 15 -17.93 -14.06 11.57
N VAL A 16 -18.32 -12.92 11.00
CA VAL A 16 -17.45 -11.79 10.71
C VAL A 16 -16.71 -11.49 12.00
N THR A 17 -15.55 -12.14 12.15
CA THR A 17 -14.59 -11.88 13.21
C THR A 17 -13.39 -11.42 12.42
N GLY A 18 -13.32 -10.12 12.17
CA GLY A 18 -12.14 -9.47 11.61
C GLY A 18 -10.96 -9.90 12.47
N LYS A 19 -10.13 -10.77 11.91
CA LYS A 19 -9.00 -11.35 12.63
C LYS A 19 -7.79 -10.56 12.21
N ALA A 20 -7.41 -9.69 13.15
CA ALA A 20 -6.36 -8.70 13.04
C ALA A 20 -5.10 -9.25 12.34
N SER A 21 -4.72 -8.65 11.22
CA SER A 21 -3.30 -8.59 10.89
C SER A 21 -2.63 -7.76 11.98
N SER A 22 -1.84 -8.40 12.82
CA SER A 22 -1.10 -7.80 13.94
C SER A 22 0.06 -6.88 13.49
N GLY A 23 -0.10 -6.17 12.37
CA GLY A 23 0.78 -5.09 11.98
C GLY A 23 0.38 -3.82 12.71
N LYS A 24 1.32 -3.13 13.35
CA LYS A 24 1.10 -1.78 13.88
C LYS A 24 0.43 -0.94 12.79
N GLU A 25 -0.78 -0.44 13.06
CA GLU A 25 -1.46 0.53 12.20
C GLU A 25 -0.49 1.67 11.89
N TRP A 26 -0.10 1.82 10.62
CA TRP A 26 0.87 2.84 10.23
C TRP A 26 0.29 4.23 10.49
N LYS A 27 1.09 5.11 11.09
CA LYS A 27 0.72 6.50 11.38
C LYS A 27 1.86 7.42 11.01
N LEU A 28 1.51 8.59 10.49
CA LEU A 28 2.47 9.63 10.16
C LEU A 28 2.95 10.34 11.43
N SER A 29 4.07 9.86 11.98
CA SER A 29 4.70 10.41 13.20
C SER A 29 5.32 11.78 12.99
N ASP A 30 5.47 12.55 14.06
CA ASP A 30 6.05 13.91 14.02
C ASP A 30 7.46 13.93 13.45
N SER A 31 8.33 13.01 13.88
CA SER A 31 9.69 12.88 13.33
C SER A 31 9.73 12.58 11.82
N LEU A 32 8.68 11.91 11.30
CA LEU A 32 8.55 11.62 9.87
C LEU A 32 8.04 12.87 9.13
N ARG A 33 7.13 13.64 9.74
CA ARG A 33 6.69 14.95 9.21
C ARG A 33 7.84 15.93 9.12
N GLU A 34 8.68 16.00 10.15
CA GLU A 34 9.86 16.86 10.19
C GLU A 34 10.84 16.52 9.05
N ARG A 35 11.15 15.23 8.85
CA ARG A 35 11.99 14.78 7.72
C ARG A 35 11.40 15.10 6.36
N ILE A 36 10.08 14.91 6.20
CA ILE A 36 9.38 15.27 4.96
C ILE A 36 9.48 16.77 4.70
N ALA A 37 9.28 17.60 5.74
CA ALA A 37 9.36 19.05 5.64
C ALA A 37 10.78 19.55 5.38
N GLU A 38 11.80 18.89 5.94
CA GLU A 38 13.21 19.12 5.60
C GLU A 38 13.47 18.87 4.12
N TYR A 39 13.14 17.67 3.62
CA TYR A 39 13.35 17.33 2.20
C TYR A 39 12.56 18.25 1.27
N ALA A 40 11.32 18.59 1.62
CA ALA A 40 10.50 19.51 0.84
C ALA A 40 11.11 20.92 0.74
N ARG A 41 11.74 21.43 1.82
CA ARG A 41 12.43 22.72 1.80
C ARG A 41 13.70 22.69 0.96
N GLU A 42 14.52 21.64 1.10
CA GLU A 42 15.71 21.44 0.26
C GLU A 42 15.34 21.38 -1.23
N ASP A 43 14.33 20.58 -1.55
CA ASP A 43 13.79 20.42 -2.90
C ASP A 43 13.23 21.75 -3.45
N ALA A 44 12.49 22.52 -2.63
CA ALA A 44 11.93 23.83 -3.01
C ALA A 44 13.01 24.87 -3.34
N ALA A 45 14.11 24.88 -2.57
CA ALA A 45 15.26 25.74 -2.83
C ALA A 45 15.96 25.39 -4.15
N GLN A 46 15.93 24.12 -4.54
CA GLN A 46 16.46 23.63 -5.82
C GLN A 46 15.43 23.70 -6.97
N ASN A 47 14.21 24.15 -6.70
CA ASN A 47 13.09 24.12 -7.65
C ASN A 47 12.82 22.71 -8.23
N VAL A 48 13.06 21.66 -7.43
CA VAL A 48 12.79 20.27 -7.77
C VAL A 48 11.54 19.84 -7.01
N TYR A 49 10.53 19.26 -7.67
CA TYR A 49 9.36 18.73 -6.97
C TYR A 49 9.51 17.22 -6.75
N MET A 50 9.32 16.76 -5.51
CA MET A 50 9.49 15.37 -5.06
C MET A 50 10.86 14.79 -5.42
N GLY A 51 11.91 15.36 -4.82
CA GLY A 51 13.28 14.93 -5.04
C GLY A 51 13.58 13.50 -4.56
N ASN A 52 14.75 13.00 -4.94
CA ASN A 52 15.16 11.61 -4.71
C ASN A 52 15.14 11.20 -3.23
N LYS A 53 15.47 12.11 -2.30
CA LYS A 53 15.42 11.85 -0.86
C LYS A 53 14.00 11.52 -0.40
N PHE A 54 13.01 12.32 -0.83
CA PHE A 54 11.60 12.08 -0.54
C PHE A 54 11.09 10.81 -1.21
N LEU A 55 11.44 10.55 -2.47
CA LEU A 55 11.03 9.32 -3.17
C LEU A 55 11.58 8.05 -2.48
N ALA A 56 12.83 8.08 -2.03
CA ALA A 56 13.44 6.98 -1.28
C ALA A 56 12.81 6.81 0.12
N LEU A 57 12.43 7.90 0.78
CA LEU A 57 11.66 7.85 2.03
C LEU A 57 10.28 7.21 1.81
N ARG A 58 9.55 7.69 0.79
CA ARG A 58 8.23 7.17 0.41
C ARG A 58 8.27 5.67 0.14
N LYS A 59 9.25 5.19 -0.65
CA LYS A 59 9.42 3.76 -0.93
C LYS A 59 9.65 2.96 0.36
N ARG A 60 10.48 3.45 1.28
CA ARG A 60 10.77 2.78 2.56
C ARG A 60 9.57 2.72 3.49
N GLU A 61 8.80 3.79 3.61
CA GLU A 61 7.62 3.82 4.48
C GLU A 61 6.50 2.92 3.95
N VAL A 62 6.32 2.87 2.64
CA VAL A 62 5.31 2.01 1.99
C VAL A 62 5.67 0.53 2.14
N ALA A 63 6.95 0.18 2.02
CA ALA A 63 7.41 -1.18 2.23
C ALA A 63 7.13 -1.74 3.64
N LYS A 64 6.89 -0.88 4.65
CA LYS A 64 6.52 -1.33 6.01
C LYS A 64 5.08 -1.84 6.11
N VAL A 65 4.21 -1.41 5.21
CA VAL A 65 2.79 -1.80 5.15
C VAL A 65 2.48 -2.69 3.95
N ALA A 66 3.44 -2.85 3.04
CA ALA A 66 3.31 -3.69 1.88
C ALA A 66 3.19 -5.17 2.30
N PRO A 67 2.25 -5.93 1.73
CA PRO A 67 2.22 -7.38 1.90
C PRO A 67 3.47 -8.02 1.27
N ASP A 68 3.92 -9.14 1.83
CA ASP A 68 5.07 -9.89 1.30
C ASP A 68 4.68 -10.69 0.05
N ARG A 69 4.49 -9.97 -1.06
CA ARG A 69 4.10 -10.52 -2.35
C ARG A 69 5.14 -11.49 -2.91
N ALA A 70 6.42 -11.29 -2.61
CA ALA A 70 7.49 -12.18 -3.05
C ALA A 70 7.39 -13.55 -2.38
N ALA A 71 7.15 -13.60 -1.07
CA ALA A 71 6.92 -14.86 -0.38
C ALA A 71 5.65 -15.57 -0.90
N LEU A 72 4.58 -14.82 -1.15
CA LEU A 72 3.33 -15.35 -1.69
C LEU A 72 3.51 -15.97 -3.08
N THR A 73 4.12 -15.23 -4.01
CA THR A 73 4.37 -15.70 -5.38
C THR A 73 5.36 -16.86 -5.43
N GLY A 74 6.39 -16.86 -4.57
CA GLY A 74 7.36 -17.95 -4.45
C GLY A 74 6.72 -19.25 -3.95
N LYS A 75 5.90 -19.17 -2.90
CA LYS A 75 5.17 -20.32 -2.35
C LYS A 75 4.25 -20.95 -3.41
N VAL A 76 3.52 -20.11 -4.14
CA VAL A 76 2.62 -20.63 -5.18
C VAL A 76 3.41 -21.23 -6.35
N SER A 77 4.50 -20.60 -6.78
CA SER A 77 5.33 -21.15 -7.87
C SER A 77 5.96 -22.50 -7.52
N GLN A 78 6.36 -22.69 -6.25
CA GLN A 78 6.87 -23.97 -5.75
C GLN A 78 5.79 -25.05 -5.76
N GLU A 79 4.59 -24.72 -5.28
CA GLU A 79 3.48 -25.67 -5.13
C GLU A 79 2.73 -25.92 -6.44
N MET A 80 2.79 -24.99 -7.40
CA MET A 80 2.25 -25.14 -8.75
C MET A 80 3.22 -25.83 -9.72
N ALA A 81 4.48 -26.06 -9.34
CA ALA A 81 5.46 -26.76 -10.19
C ALA A 81 5.01 -28.19 -10.55
N ASP A 82 4.21 -28.82 -9.69
CA ASP A 82 3.66 -30.16 -9.88
C ASP A 82 2.22 -30.17 -10.44
N MET A 83 1.62 -28.99 -10.68
CA MET A 83 0.21 -28.87 -11.06
C MET A 83 0.05 -28.66 -12.56
N LYS A 84 -0.67 -29.58 -13.21
CA LYS A 84 -0.80 -29.66 -14.67
C LYS A 84 -1.72 -28.56 -15.25
N GLU A 85 -2.72 -28.14 -14.49
CA GLU A 85 -3.60 -27.00 -14.82
C GLU A 85 -4.08 -26.27 -13.56
N ILE A 86 -4.17 -24.94 -13.63
CA ILE A 86 -4.75 -24.05 -12.60
C ILE A 86 -6.20 -24.43 -12.27
N ARG A 87 -6.87 -25.12 -13.20
CA ARG A 87 -8.25 -25.61 -13.07
C ARG A 87 -8.41 -26.68 -11.98
N GLU A 88 -7.33 -27.37 -11.61
CA GLU A 88 -7.32 -28.38 -10.53
C GLU A 88 -7.01 -27.77 -9.15
N ALA A 89 -6.60 -26.50 -9.09
CA ALA A 89 -6.43 -25.77 -7.83
C ALA A 89 -7.81 -25.45 -7.24
N ASP A 90 -8.41 -26.43 -6.58
CA ASP A 90 -9.69 -26.27 -5.88
C ASP A 90 -9.60 -25.09 -4.87
N GLU A 91 -10.69 -24.35 -4.66
CA GLU A 91 -10.70 -23.21 -3.72
C GLU A 91 -10.20 -23.59 -2.31
N ARG A 92 -10.40 -24.85 -1.91
CA ARG A 92 -9.88 -25.38 -0.64
C ARG A 92 -8.35 -25.45 -0.60
N TRP A 93 -7.72 -25.80 -1.72
CA TRP A 93 -6.26 -25.86 -1.84
C TRP A 93 -5.65 -24.47 -1.87
N LEU A 94 -6.28 -23.53 -2.59
CA LEU A 94 -5.90 -22.11 -2.55
C LEU A 94 -6.00 -21.55 -1.12
N ARG A 95 -7.08 -21.83 -0.40
CA ARG A 95 -7.21 -21.42 1.02
C ARG A 95 -6.15 -22.06 1.92
N LEU A 96 -5.72 -23.29 1.65
CA LEU A 96 -4.65 -23.97 2.40
C LEU A 96 -3.27 -23.36 2.10
N LEU A 97 -3.01 -23.03 0.84
CA LEU A 97 -1.77 -22.43 0.38
C LEU A 97 -1.53 -21.05 0.98
N PHE A 98 -2.55 -20.20 0.91
CA PHE A 98 -2.42 -18.81 1.34
C PHE A 98 -2.63 -18.71 2.85
N GLY A 99 -3.68 -19.34 3.39
CA GLY A 99 -3.99 -19.40 4.82
C GLY A 99 -4.18 -18.02 5.46
N GLU A 100 -4.66 -17.94 6.70
CA GLU A 100 -4.68 -16.63 7.39
C GLU A 100 -3.24 -16.07 7.50
N PRO A 101 -3.02 -14.78 7.15
CA PRO A 101 -4.00 -13.71 7.00
C PRO A 101 -4.54 -13.47 5.57
N TYR A 102 -4.26 -14.32 4.60
CA TYR A 102 -4.61 -14.13 3.18
C TYR A 102 -5.76 -15.05 2.72
N GLU A 103 -6.68 -14.52 1.93
CA GLU A 103 -7.72 -15.32 1.26
C GLU A 103 -7.44 -15.42 -0.23
N ALA A 104 -7.60 -16.61 -0.82
CA ALA A 104 -7.52 -16.76 -2.27
C ALA A 104 -8.82 -17.32 -2.85
N LYS A 105 -9.23 -16.78 -4.01
CA LYS A 105 -10.48 -17.13 -4.71
C LYS A 105 -10.21 -17.30 -6.19
N PHE A 106 -10.84 -18.30 -6.80
CA PHE A 106 -10.81 -18.47 -8.25
C PHE A 106 -12.02 -17.76 -8.86
N GLN A 107 -11.78 -16.74 -9.69
CA GLN A 107 -12.83 -15.94 -10.32
C GLN A 107 -12.42 -15.59 -11.75
N SER A 108 -13.37 -15.66 -12.69
CA SER A 108 -13.14 -15.25 -14.09
C SER A 108 -11.93 -15.90 -14.78
N GLY A 109 -11.55 -17.12 -14.38
CA GLY A 109 -10.38 -17.81 -14.93
C GLY A 109 -9.03 -17.42 -14.32
N ALA A 110 -9.03 -16.62 -13.24
CA ALA A 110 -7.84 -16.14 -12.55
C ALA A 110 -7.89 -16.45 -11.04
N VAL A 111 -6.73 -16.53 -10.41
CA VAL A 111 -6.60 -16.64 -8.94
C VAL A 111 -6.41 -15.24 -8.38
N HIS A 112 -7.31 -14.81 -7.51
CA HIS A 112 -7.26 -13.53 -6.82
C HIS A 112 -6.89 -13.76 -5.36
N VAL A 113 -5.87 -13.05 -4.87
CA VAL A 113 -5.39 -13.13 -3.48
C VAL A 113 -5.70 -11.82 -2.78
N TYR A 114 -6.34 -11.93 -1.63
CA TYR A 114 -6.75 -10.84 -0.76
C TYR A 114 -5.95 -10.88 0.54
N ASP A 115 -5.63 -9.70 1.07
CA ASP A 115 -5.04 -9.57 2.41
C ASP A 115 -6.09 -9.69 3.53
N GLY A 116 -5.63 -9.62 4.78
CA GLY A 116 -6.50 -9.71 5.97
C GLY A 116 -7.48 -8.55 6.11
N ASN A 117 -7.32 -7.49 5.31
CA ASN A 117 -8.23 -6.35 5.22
C ASN A 117 -9.26 -6.52 4.10
N GLY A 118 -9.14 -7.59 3.29
CA GLY A 118 -9.98 -7.85 2.13
C GLY A 118 -9.57 -7.08 0.88
N ASP A 119 -8.37 -6.50 0.83
CA ASP A 119 -7.85 -5.85 -0.37
C ASP A 119 -7.21 -6.88 -1.30
N GLU A 120 -7.53 -6.82 -2.58
CA GLU A 120 -6.89 -7.67 -3.59
C GLU A 120 -5.45 -7.18 -3.81
N ILE A 121 -4.47 -8.03 -3.51
CA ILE A 121 -3.05 -7.69 -3.53
C ILE A 121 -2.27 -8.40 -4.64
N LEU A 122 -2.81 -9.52 -5.14
CA LEU A 122 -2.24 -10.29 -6.24
C LEU A 122 -3.34 -10.91 -7.11
N THR A 123 -3.08 -10.98 -8.42
CA THR A 123 -3.89 -11.72 -9.38
C THR A 123 -2.98 -12.60 -10.22
N TYR A 124 -3.30 -13.89 -10.38
CA TYR A 124 -2.62 -14.77 -11.31
C TYR A 124 -3.54 -15.17 -12.46
N THR A 125 -3.08 -14.90 -13.68
CA THR A 125 -3.80 -15.27 -14.90
C THR A 125 -2.97 -16.27 -15.70
N ALA A 126 -3.59 -17.38 -16.09
CA ALA A 126 -2.96 -18.40 -16.93
C ALA A 126 -2.37 -17.77 -18.21
N GLY A 127 -1.11 -18.05 -18.52
CA GLY A 127 -0.43 -17.52 -19.69
C GLY A 127 0.06 -16.06 -19.58
N VAL A 128 -0.34 -15.31 -18.55
CA VAL A 128 0.13 -13.93 -18.30
C VAL A 128 1.04 -13.86 -17.07
N GLY A 129 0.74 -14.61 -16.01
CA GLY A 129 1.51 -14.64 -14.77
C GLY A 129 0.91 -13.82 -13.64
N TRP A 130 1.75 -13.45 -12.68
CA TRP A 130 1.37 -12.69 -11.48
C TRP A 130 1.28 -11.19 -11.77
N HIS A 131 0.21 -10.57 -11.30
CA HIS A 131 0.00 -9.13 -11.28
C HIS A 131 -0.14 -8.65 -9.85
N GLU A 132 0.64 -7.64 -9.48
CA GLU A 132 0.54 -7.00 -8.17
C GLU A 132 -0.48 -5.88 -8.19
N LYS A 133 -1.26 -5.78 -7.11
CA LYS A 133 -2.18 -4.67 -6.85
C LYS A 133 -1.80 -3.98 -5.55
N GLU A 134 -1.81 -2.65 -5.57
CA GLU A 134 -1.56 -1.83 -4.38
C GLU A 134 -2.70 -2.01 -3.37
N SER A 135 -2.37 -2.22 -2.10
CA SER A 135 -3.35 -2.35 -1.01
C SER A 135 -3.83 -0.98 -0.56
N LYS A 136 -5.00 -0.90 0.12
CA LYS A 136 -5.47 0.38 0.68
C LYS A 136 -4.48 0.94 1.70
N ALA A 137 -3.78 0.08 2.45
CA ALA A 137 -2.76 0.51 3.39
C ALA A 137 -1.61 1.23 2.67
N GLU A 138 -1.09 0.69 1.56
CA GLU A 138 -0.06 1.33 0.74
C GLU A 138 -0.57 2.67 0.16
N THR A 139 -1.80 2.70 -0.36
CA THR A 139 -2.43 3.93 -0.87
C THR A 139 -2.57 4.99 0.23
N GLN A 140 -2.95 4.61 1.45
CA GLN A 140 -3.08 5.52 2.58
C GLN A 140 -1.74 6.13 2.97
N VAL A 141 -0.68 5.32 3.04
CA VAL A 141 0.69 5.80 3.29
C VAL A 141 1.11 6.77 2.18
N HIS A 142 0.89 6.41 0.92
CA HIS A 142 1.18 7.27 -0.21
C HIS A 142 0.47 8.62 -0.14
N GLY A 143 -0.82 8.63 0.18
CA GLY A 143 -1.62 9.85 0.32
C GLY A 143 -1.09 10.74 1.45
N ALA A 144 -0.89 10.17 2.64
CA ALA A 144 -0.43 10.92 3.81
C ALA A 144 0.95 11.55 3.60
N LEU A 145 1.89 10.81 3.02
CA LEU A 145 3.24 11.32 2.73
C LEU A 145 3.22 12.41 1.67
N LYS A 146 2.44 12.24 0.59
CA LYS A 146 2.32 13.23 -0.48
C LYS A 146 1.67 14.53 0.01
N ALA A 147 0.64 14.44 0.84
CA ALA A 147 -0.03 15.61 1.41
C ALA A 147 0.94 16.42 2.29
N ALA A 148 1.61 15.75 3.23
CA ALA A 148 2.59 16.42 4.11
C ALA A 148 3.75 17.07 3.32
N TYR A 149 4.23 16.39 2.27
CA TYR A 149 5.27 16.94 1.40
C TYR A 149 4.76 18.16 0.63
N TYR A 150 3.57 18.07 0.04
CA TYR A 150 2.99 19.15 -0.75
C TYR A 150 2.81 20.42 0.08
N ASP A 151 2.28 20.29 1.30
CA ASP A 151 2.06 21.42 2.20
C ASP A 151 3.39 22.10 2.55
N ALA A 152 4.41 21.33 2.92
CA ALA A 152 5.73 21.86 3.26
C ALA A 152 6.45 22.48 2.05
N PHE A 153 6.37 21.85 0.88
CA PHE A 153 6.98 22.35 -0.36
C PHE A 153 6.35 23.67 -0.79
N ARG A 154 5.01 23.74 -0.74
CA ARG A 154 4.26 24.96 -1.05
C ARG A 154 4.64 26.09 -0.09
N ALA A 155 4.67 25.83 1.21
CA ALA A 155 5.07 26.83 2.21
C ALA A 155 6.49 27.35 1.95
N ALA A 156 7.45 26.45 1.71
CA ALA A 156 8.83 26.82 1.40
C ALA A 156 8.95 27.69 0.14
N ARG A 157 8.21 27.35 -0.93
CA ARG A 157 8.19 28.17 -2.16
C ARG A 157 7.56 29.54 -1.95
N GLN A 158 6.53 29.63 -1.11
CA GLN A 158 5.92 30.92 -0.76
C GLN A 158 6.90 31.83 -0.03
N GLU A 159 7.65 31.28 0.94
CA GLU A 159 8.67 32.02 1.68
C GLU A 159 9.82 32.50 0.78
N ILE A 160 10.33 31.63 -0.10
CA ILE A 160 11.37 31.98 -1.08
C ILE A 160 10.88 33.11 -2.00
N ASN A 161 9.67 32.99 -2.54
CA ASN A 161 9.12 34.00 -3.45
C ASN A 161 8.86 35.34 -2.74
N ALA A 162 8.42 35.31 -1.47
CA ALA A 162 8.23 36.51 -0.67
C ALA A 162 9.56 37.23 -0.40
N GLY A 163 10.61 36.48 -0.05
CA GLY A 163 11.95 37.05 0.16
C GLY A 163 12.55 37.66 -1.11
N VAL A 164 12.33 37.04 -2.28
CA VAL A 164 12.75 37.63 -3.57
C VAL A 164 12.01 38.94 -3.83
N ALA A 165 10.69 38.97 -3.62
CA ALA A 165 9.89 40.18 -3.83
C ALA A 165 10.30 41.33 -2.88
N GLU A 166 10.60 41.05 -1.62
CA GLU A 166 11.09 42.06 -0.67
C GLU A 166 12.45 42.65 -1.09
N MET A 167 13.36 41.82 -1.58
CA MET A 167 14.68 42.25 -2.05
C MET A 167 14.59 43.09 -3.34
N GLU A 168 13.67 42.75 -4.25
CA GLU A 168 13.39 43.55 -5.46
C GLU A 168 12.80 44.93 -5.11
N VAL A 169 11.92 44.99 -4.10
CA VAL A 169 11.35 46.26 -3.61
C VAL A 169 12.43 47.15 -3.02
N GLN A 170 13.33 46.64 -2.18
CA GLN A 170 14.40 47.44 -1.57
C GLN A 170 15.46 47.89 -2.59
N GLY A 171 15.89 47.02 -3.50
CA GLY A 171 16.87 47.37 -4.54
C GLY A 171 16.37 48.42 -5.54
N GLY A 172 15.05 48.55 -5.72
CA GLY A 172 14.44 49.59 -6.56
C GLY A 172 14.44 51.00 -5.96
N PHE A 173 14.61 51.14 -4.63
CA PHE A 173 14.65 52.45 -3.97
C PHE A 173 16.05 53.10 -3.97
N ASP A 174 17.13 52.32 -4.05
CA ASP A 174 18.51 52.82 -3.98
C ASP A 174 19.10 53.33 -5.31
N ALA A 175 18.35 53.29 -6.41
CA ALA A 175 18.81 53.73 -7.75
C ALA A 175 18.63 55.24 -8.03
N ARG A 176 18.38 56.08 -7.00
CA ARG A 176 18.22 57.53 -7.13
C ARG A 176 19.04 58.29 -6.07
N ALA A 177 20.34 58.39 -6.28
CA ALA A 177 21.21 59.34 -5.60
C ALA A 177 22.24 59.91 -6.59
#